data_AF-A0A2V9BZJ7-F1
#
_entry.id   AF-A0A2V9BZJ7-F1
#
_cell.length_a   1.000
_cell.length_b   1.000
_cell.length_c   1.000
_cell.angle_alpha   90.00
_cell.angle_beta   90.00
_cell.angle_gamma   90.00
#
_symmetry.space_group_name_H-M   'P 1'
#
loop_
_entity.id
_entity.type
_entity.pdbx_description
1 polymer ?
#
loop_
_entity_poly.entity_id
_entity_poly.type
_entity_poly.pdbx_seq_one_letter_code
_entity_poly.pdbx_strand_id
1 'polypeptide(L)' 'MNALDFKVFLERDEDYGVYVVRCPSLQGCYSQGKTVEEALANIREAIELTLEDMRSRDEAVPDPNNVLIGSVLVER' A
#
# COMPACT_ATOMS: atom_id res chain seq x y z
N MET A 1 10.49 6.16 18.80
CA MET A 1 10.52 5.57 17.45
C MET A 1 9.44 6.27 16.64
N ASN A 2 9.78 6.89 15.51
CA ASN A 2 8.77 7.45 14.62
C ASN A 2 8.12 6.28 13.88
N ALA A 3 6.84 6.02 14.17
CA ALA A 3 6.04 5.08 13.40
C ALA A 3 5.46 5.81 12.19
N LEU A 4 5.58 5.22 11.01
CA LEU A 4 4.95 5.71 9.79
C LEU A 4 3.68 4.88 9.55
N ASP A 5 2.56 5.55 9.30
CA ASP A 5 1.27 4.93 8.99
C ASP A 5 0.92 5.17 7.51
N PHE A 6 1.19 4.17 6.67
CA PHE A 6 0.91 4.24 5.24
C PHE A 6 -0.54 3.85 4.94
N LYS A 7 -1.24 4.70 4.21
CA LYS A 7 -2.57 4.37 3.67
C LYS A 7 -2.42 3.31 2.59
N VAL A 8 -3.34 2.37 2.55
CA VAL A 8 -3.39 1.30 1.55
C VAL A 8 -4.78 1.19 0.95
N PHE A 9 -4.86 0.81 -0.33
CA PHE A 9 -6.10 0.46 -1.01
C PHE A 9 -6.16 -1.05 -1.15
N LEU A 10 -7.29 -1.65 -0.72
CA LEU A 10 -7.57 -3.06 -0.88
C LEU A 10 -8.72 -3.23 -1.85
N GLU A 11 -8.53 -4.11 -2.82
CA GLU A 11 -9.53 -4.49 -3.80
C GLU A 11 -9.61 -6.02 -3.81
N ARG A 12 -10.82 -6.56 -3.86
CA ARG A 12 -11.02 -7.99 -4.02
C ARG A 12 -10.98 -8.34 -5.49
N ASP A 13 -10.12 -9.27 -5.85
CA ASP A 13 -10.08 -9.89 -7.16
C ASP A 13 -10.96 -11.15 -7.11
N GLU A 14 -12.11 -11.10 -7.80
CA GLU A 14 -13.08 -12.20 -7.81
C GLU A 14 -12.63 -13.38 -8.67
N ASP A 15 -11.83 -13.14 -9.71
CA ASP A 15 -11.37 -14.18 -10.63
C ASP A 15 -10.34 -15.10 -9.95
N TYR A 16 -9.47 -14.50 -9.13
CA TYR A 16 -8.42 -15.23 -8.42
C TYR A 16 -8.76 -15.52 -6.94
N GLY A 17 -9.85 -14.94 -6.42
CA GLY A 17 -10.29 -15.15 -5.04
C GLY A 17 -9.30 -14.60 -4.00
N VAL A 18 -8.62 -13.50 -4.32
CA VAL A 18 -7.61 -12.85 -3.46
C VAL A 18 -7.97 -11.39 -3.22
N TYR A 19 -7.37 -10.80 -2.19
CA TYR A 19 -7.31 -9.36 -1.99
C TYR A 19 -5.99 -8.85 -2.55
N VAL A 20 -6.06 -7.91 -3.49
CA VAL A 20 -4.93 -7.13 -3.97
C VAL A 20 -4.85 -5.86 -3.15
N VAL A 21 -3.64 -5.52 -2.71
CA VAL A 21 -3.39 -4.34 -1.88
C VAL A 21 -2.27 -3.50 -2.46
N ARG A 22 -2.42 -2.17 -2.40
CA ARG A 22 -1.40 -1.22 -2.87
C ARG A 22 -1.20 -0.07 -1.89
N CYS A 23 0.04 0.43 -1.81
CA CYS A 23 0.37 1.64 -1.06
C CYS A 23 0.53 2.84 -2.03
N PRO A 24 -0.45 3.75 -2.15
CA PRO A 24 -0.37 4.89 -3.07
C PRO A 24 0.84 5.81 -2.88
N SER A 25 1.31 5.98 -1.64
CA SER A 25 2.49 6.83 -1.36
C SER A 25 3.81 6.20 -1.80
N LEU A 26 3.82 4.90 -2.12
CA LEU A 26 5.00 4.15 -2.55
C LEU A 26 4.72 3.55 -3.92
N GLN A 27 5.16 4.26 -4.97
CA GLN A 27 4.91 3.86 -6.35
C GLN A 27 5.44 2.43 -6.60
N GLY A 28 4.60 1.57 -7.15
CA GLY A 28 4.97 0.18 -7.44
C GLY A 28 4.90 -0.77 -6.23
N CYS A 29 4.51 -0.30 -5.05
CA CYS A 29 4.33 -1.14 -3.87
C CYS A 29 2.95 -1.80 -3.89
N TYR A 30 2.92 -3.06 -4.32
CA TYR A 30 1.75 -3.92 -4.38
C TYR A 30 2.02 -5.23 -3.65
N SER A 31 0.96 -5.83 -3.14
CA SER A 31 0.98 -7.18 -2.61
C SER A 31 -0.41 -7.80 -2.72
N GLN A 32 -0.58 -9.03 -2.23
CA GLN A 32 -1.86 -9.73 -2.24
C GLN A 32 -1.93 -10.79 -1.15
N GLY A 33 -3.14 -11.24 -0.83
CA GLY A 33 -3.38 -12.35 0.11
C GLY A 33 -4.77 -12.94 -0.08
N LYS A 34 -5.00 -14.18 0.39
CA LYS A 34 -6.32 -14.82 0.33
C LYS A 34 -7.32 -14.19 1.30
N THR A 35 -6.82 -13.58 2.37
CA THR A 35 -7.62 -12.78 3.31
C THR A 35 -7.12 -11.34 3.39
N VAL A 36 -7.95 -10.47 3.97
CA VAL A 36 -7.57 -9.07 4.24
C VAL A 36 -6.34 -9.03 5.14
N GLU A 37 -6.29 -9.86 6.17
CA GLU A 37 -5.19 -9.94 7.13
C GLU A 37 -3.88 -10.37 6.45
N GLU A 38 -3.95 -11.37 5.56
CA GLU A 38 -2.80 -11.83 4.80
C GLU A 38 -2.29 -10.75 3.84
N ALA A 39 -3.19 -10.09 3.11
CA ALA A 39 -2.81 -8.98 2.22
C ALA A 39 -2.16 -7.84 3.01
N LEU A 40 -2.71 -7.48 4.18
CA LEU A 40 -2.14 -6.44 5.06
C LEU A 40 -0.78 -6.83 5.66
N ALA A 41 -0.58 -8.11 5.99
CA ALA A 41 0.73 -8.60 6.42
C ALA A 41 1.75 -8.52 5.28
N ASN A 42 1.38 -8.99 4.09
CA ASN A 42 2.29 -9.04 2.95
C ASN A 42 2.65 -7.64 2.42
N ILE A 43 1.72 -6.67 2.45
CA ILE A 43 2.05 -5.29 2.06
C ILE A 43 2.92 -4.60 3.10
N ARG A 44 2.80 -4.94 4.39
CA ARG A 44 3.71 -4.42 5.41
C ARG A 44 5.15 -4.81 5.10
N GLU A 45 5.40 -6.09 4.81
CA GLU A 45 6.73 -6.57 4.43
C GLU A 45 7.25 -5.88 3.16
N ALA A 46 6.39 -5.69 2.15
CA ALA A 46 6.77 -4.98 0.93
C ALA A 46 7.13 -3.50 1.19
N ILE A 47 6.37 -2.81 2.06
CA ILE A 47 6.66 -1.44 2.49
C ILE A 47 8.00 -1.39 3.23
N GLU A 48 8.23 -2.30 4.17
CA GLU A 48 9.49 -2.38 4.93
C GLU A 48 10.67 -2.54 3.97
N LEU A 49 10.63 -3.50 3.05
CA LEU A 49 11.67 -3.70 2.02
C LEU A 49 11.87 -2.45 1.15
N THR A 50 10.80 -1.76 0.77
CA THR A 50 10.88 -0.52 -0.01
C THR A 50 11.61 0.57 0.76
N LEU A 51 11.30 0.76 2.05
CA LEU A 51 11.97 1.74 2.90
C LEU A 51 13.43 1.39 3.15
N GLU A 52 13.77 0.11 3.20
CA GLU A 52 15.16 -0.35 3.28
C GLU A 52 15.95 -0.04 2.01
N ASP A 53 15.38 -0.30 0.83
CA ASP A 53 16.00 0.03 -0.46
C ASP A 53 16.23 1.54 -0.61
N MET A 54 15.21 2.35 -0.34
CA MET A 54 15.29 3.81 -0.39
C MET A 54 16.41 4.35 0.52
N ARG A 55 16.49 3.83 1.75
CA ARG A 55 17.56 4.19 2.70
C ARG A 55 18.94 3.81 2.17
N SER A 56 19.07 2.68 1.48
CA SER A 56 20.36 2.27 0.87
C SER A 56 20.80 3.17 -0.29
N ARG A 57 19.85 3.86 -0.91
CA ARG A 57 20.04 4.76 -2.06
C ARG A 57 20.02 6.24 -1.66
N ASP A 58 19.98 6.54 -0.36
CA ASP A 58 19.87 7.88 0.23
C ASP A 58 18.67 8.68 -0.31
N GLU A 59 17.57 7.98 -0.60
CA GLU A 59 16.32 8.57 -1.07
C GLU A 59 15.43 9.00 0.10
N ALA A 60 14.77 10.15 -0.05
CA ALA A 60 13.85 10.65 0.95
C ALA A 60 12.56 9.80 1.00
N VAL A 61 12.17 9.38 2.20
CA VAL A 61 10.89 8.68 2.43
C VAL A 61 9.73 9.64 2.17
N PRO A 62 8.75 9.28 1.32
CA PRO A 62 7.58 10.12 1.07
C PRO A 62 6.70 10.23 2.31
N ASP A 63 6.02 11.36 2.48
CA ASP A 63 5.03 11.55 3.54
C ASP A 63 3.85 10.58 3.33
N PRO A 64 3.60 9.64 4.27
CA PRO A 64 2.47 8.71 4.16
C PRO A 64 1.10 9.40 4.09
N ASN A 65 0.99 10.64 4.58
CA ASN A 65 -0.25 11.42 4.62
C ASN A 65 -0.48 12.29 3.38
N ASN A 66 0.46 12.33 2.44
CA ASN A 66 0.29 13.06 1.17
C ASN A 66 -0.61 12.30 0.17
N VAL A 67 -1.71 11.74 0.67
CA VAL A 67 -2.71 10.99 -0.10
C VAL A 67 -4.09 11.41 0.39
N LEU A 68 -4.93 11.87 -0.53
CA LEU A 68 -6.34 12.11 -0.27
C LEU A 68 -7.15 10.89 -0.70
N ILE A 69 -7.82 10.24 0.25
CA ILE A 69 -8.81 9.20 -0.05
C ILE A 69 -10.15 9.91 -0.21
N GLY A 70 -10.75 9.78 -1.39
CA GLY A 70 -12.03 10.41 -1.70
C GLY A 70 -12.87 9.59 -2.66
N SER A 71 -14.11 10.00 -2.83
CA SER A 71 -15.04 9.43 -3.79
C SER A 71 -15.63 10.56 -4.62
N VAL A 72 -15.85 10.31 -5.91
CA VAL A 72 -16.50 11.24 -6.82
C VAL A 72 -17.81 10.62 -7.26
N LEU A 73 -18.93 11.34 -7.05
CA LEU A 73 -20.23 10.93 -7.56
C LEU A 73 -20.27 11.18 -9.07
N VAL A 74 -20.67 10.17 -9.83
CA VAL A 74 -20.89 10.28 -11.27
C VAL A 74 -22.36 10.00 -11.55
N GLU A 75 -23.08 11.02 -11.98
CA GLU A 75 -24.47 10.90 -12.44
C GLU A 75 -24.47 10.45 -13.91
N ARG A 76 -25.35 9.51 -14.25
CA ARG A 76 -25.54 9.00 -15.61
C ARG A 76 -26.90 9.40 -16.15
#